data_AF-A0A960JSJ1-F1
#
_entry.id   AF-A0A960JSJ1-F1
#
_cell.length_a   1.000
_cell.length_b   1.000
_cell.length_c   1.000
_cell.angle_alpha   90.00
_cell.angle_beta   90.00
_cell.angle_gamma   90.00
#
_symmetry.space_group_name_H-M   'P 1'
#
loop_
_entity.id
_entity.type
_entity.pdbx_description
1 polymer ?
#
loop_
_entity_poly.entity_id
_entity_poly.type
_entity_poly.pdbx_seq_one_letter_code
_entity_poly.pdbx_strand_id
1 'polypeptide(L)'
;MTVGSRGERPGSNRLTPAGGLIVAVVVGGLYLSSAASDRAMVLVVWAAALVALVVGVVWPLVAIRGVQIAASSPRDATVGDEVQIEVSATGAMAVYEIRVLDPPGTWVRVDGPTTGFVSHLADTRGVFEFIRFEVRVSAPVGLYEARRIISLALPVPVEVAPRPLSVEWMAAGAPVEMGELALGRGSNGGEVVRSVRPYVVGDPAHLVHWPSTARSTTLVVRELDPPAPIGQAIVLDLRNLGEDCESGAAYALGATYAVLAAGGEVVLCTAESAGPVSARVRSRLGANRRIARAVVGEPGVAPPNWPVVEIGR
;
A
#
# COMPACT_ATOMS: atom_id res chain seq x y z
N MET A 1 24.42 -14.23 13.00
CA MET A 1 24.00 -14.07 14.41
C MET A 1 22.49 -13.95 14.44
N THR A 2 21.81 -15.07 14.62
CA THR A 2 20.35 -15.19 14.67
C THR A 2 19.89 -14.87 16.08
N VAL A 3 19.50 -13.62 16.32
CA VAL A 3 18.70 -13.26 17.50
C VAL A 3 17.33 -13.89 17.27
N GLY A 4 17.10 -15.04 17.89
CA GLY A 4 15.78 -15.64 17.98
C GLY A 4 14.85 -14.68 18.71
N SER A 5 14.09 -13.88 17.95
CA SER A 5 12.94 -13.17 18.47
C SER A 5 11.93 -14.23 18.89
N ARG A 6 11.89 -14.48 20.19
CA ARG A 6 10.89 -15.30 20.85
C ARG A 6 9.54 -14.72 20.46
N GLY A 7 8.83 -15.38 19.52
CA GLY A 7 7.61 -14.87 18.91
C GLY A 7 6.63 -14.36 19.97
N GLU A 8 6.60 -13.04 20.14
CA GLU A 8 5.62 -12.40 21.01
C GLU A 8 4.28 -12.52 20.33
N ARG A 9 3.41 -13.39 20.86
CA ARG A 9 2.02 -13.47 20.41
C ARG A 9 1.39 -12.08 20.60
N PRO A 10 1.03 -11.38 19.51
CA PRO A 10 0.42 -10.06 19.63
C PRO A 10 -0.86 -10.19 20.44
N GLY A 11 -1.10 -9.24 21.35
CA GLY A 11 -2.32 -9.20 22.18
C GLY A 11 -2.35 -10.12 23.41
N SER A 12 -1.28 -10.85 23.76
CA SER A 12 -1.25 -11.58 25.03
C SER A 12 -1.01 -10.64 26.21
N ASN A 13 -1.93 -10.56 27.18
CA ASN A 13 -1.65 -9.85 28.43
C ASN A 13 -0.52 -10.54 29.21
N ARG A 14 0.29 -9.75 29.93
CA ARG A 14 1.42 -10.29 30.69
C ARG A 14 1.51 -9.69 32.08
N LEU A 15 1.84 -10.55 33.04
CA LEU A 15 2.39 -10.13 34.32
C LEU A 15 3.83 -9.69 34.07
N THR A 16 4.19 -8.50 34.53
CA THR A 16 5.58 -8.05 34.45
C THR A 16 6.41 -8.76 35.53
N PRO A 17 7.75 -8.84 35.39
CA PRO A 17 8.62 -9.37 36.45
C PRO A 17 8.47 -8.60 37.77
N ALA A 18 8.22 -7.29 37.73
CA ALA A 18 7.89 -6.49 38.90
C ALA A 18 6.54 -6.91 39.52
N GLY A 19 5.56 -7.26 38.68
CA GLY A 19 4.29 -7.87 39.06
C GLY A 19 4.46 -9.16 39.85
N GLY A 20 5.25 -10.08 39.31
CA GLY A 20 5.58 -11.34 39.99
C GLY A 20 6.27 -11.14 41.33
N LEU A 21 7.20 -10.18 41.43
CA LEU A 21 7.91 -9.87 42.67
C LEU A 21 6.98 -9.26 43.73
N ILE A 22 6.09 -8.35 43.35
CA ILE A 22 5.10 -7.79 44.29
C ILE A 22 4.15 -8.88 44.78
N VAL A 23 3.65 -9.75 43.88
CA VAL A 23 2.83 -10.89 44.28
C VAL A 23 3.60 -11.82 45.23
N ALA A 24 4.88 -12.10 44.96
CA ALA A 24 5.71 -12.93 45.83
C ALA A 24 5.98 -12.28 47.20
N VAL A 25 6.19 -10.96 47.26
CA VAL A 25 6.32 -10.20 48.52
C VAL A 25 5.01 -10.24 49.32
N VAL A 26 3.87 -10.10 48.64
CA VAL A 26 2.55 -10.24 49.26
C VAL A 26 2.37 -11.67 49.79
N VAL A 27 2.66 -12.70 49.01
CA VAL A 27 2.52 -14.11 49.46
C VAL A 27 3.53 -14.47 50.57
N GLY A 28 4.78 -14.01 50.47
CA GLY A 28 5.82 -14.23 51.47
C GLY A 28 5.53 -13.51 52.79
N GLY A 29 5.04 -12.28 52.72
CA GLY A 29 4.56 -11.56 53.90
C GLY A 29 3.40 -12.31 54.58
N LEU A 30 2.50 -12.93 53.80
CA LEU A 30 1.34 -13.70 54.30
C LEU A 30 1.84 -14.85 55.18
N TYR A 31 2.88 -15.54 54.73
CA TYR A 31 3.54 -16.60 55.48
C TYR A 31 4.20 -16.11 56.77
N LEU A 32 4.88 -14.95 56.75
CA LEU A 32 5.54 -14.39 57.94
C LEU A 32 4.55 -13.74 58.93
N SER A 33 3.36 -13.34 58.48
CA SER A 33 2.36 -12.64 59.30
C SER A 33 1.71 -13.50 60.38
N SER A 34 1.86 -14.84 60.31
CA SER A 34 1.42 -15.75 61.37
C SER A 34 2.18 -15.59 62.68
N ALA A 35 3.32 -14.88 62.69
CA ALA A 35 4.14 -14.62 63.86
C ALA A 35 3.90 -13.24 64.52
N ALA A 36 3.03 -12.41 63.95
CA ALA A 36 2.80 -11.05 64.43
C ALA A 36 1.82 -11.02 65.63
N SER A 37 2.16 -10.24 66.66
CA SER A 37 1.37 -10.13 67.90
C SER A 37 0.11 -9.26 67.76
N ASP A 38 0.08 -8.31 66.83
CA ASP A 38 -1.07 -7.43 66.59
C ASP A 38 -1.82 -7.81 65.31
N ARG A 39 -2.95 -8.51 65.49
CA ARG A 39 -3.80 -8.98 64.38
C ARG A 39 -4.45 -7.82 63.62
N ALA A 40 -4.71 -6.68 64.26
CA ALA A 40 -5.39 -5.55 63.62
C ALA A 40 -4.49 -4.87 62.59
N MET A 41 -3.23 -4.61 62.95
CA MET A 41 -2.25 -4.00 62.03
C MET A 41 -1.97 -4.89 60.81
N VAL A 42 -1.86 -6.20 61.02
CA VAL A 42 -1.67 -7.19 59.95
C VAL A 42 -2.83 -7.16 58.95
N LEU A 43 -4.08 -7.13 59.43
CA LEU A 43 -5.27 -7.05 58.57
C LEU A 43 -5.31 -5.78 57.73
N VAL A 44 -4.93 -4.63 58.29
CA VAL A 44 -4.89 -3.35 57.55
C VAL A 44 -3.86 -3.40 56.41
N VAL A 45 -2.66 -3.93 56.68
CA VAL A 45 -1.60 -4.08 55.66
C VAL A 45 -2.06 -5.04 54.55
N TRP A 46 -2.70 -6.15 54.89
CA TRP A 46 -3.24 -7.09 53.90
C TRP A 46 -4.35 -6.51 53.06
N ALA A 47 -5.27 -5.77 53.67
CA ALA A 47 -6.34 -5.08 52.95
C ALA A 47 -5.76 -4.06 51.95
N ALA A 48 -4.78 -3.26 52.37
CA ALA A 48 -4.12 -2.30 51.50
C ALA A 48 -3.36 -2.99 50.34
N ALA A 49 -2.64 -4.08 50.62
CA ALA A 49 -1.93 -4.86 49.60
C ALA A 49 -2.89 -5.50 48.58
N LEU A 50 -4.01 -6.06 49.06
CA LEU A 50 -5.05 -6.64 48.20
C LEU A 50 -5.68 -5.56 47.31
N VAL A 51 -6.02 -4.39 47.86
CA VAL A 51 -6.56 -3.27 47.09
C VAL A 51 -5.54 -2.82 46.04
N ALA A 52 -4.27 -2.66 46.39
CA ALA A 52 -3.22 -2.27 45.44
C ALA A 52 -3.04 -3.30 44.32
N LEU A 53 -3.11 -4.60 44.64
CA LEU A 53 -3.06 -5.69 43.65
C LEU A 53 -4.27 -5.65 42.71
N VAL A 54 -5.48 -5.55 43.27
CA VAL A 54 -6.73 -5.50 42.52
C VAL A 54 -6.75 -4.27 41.62
N VAL A 55 -6.44 -3.09 42.14
CA VAL A 55 -6.35 -1.86 41.34
C VAL A 55 -5.27 -1.99 40.27
N GLY A 56 -4.09 -2.53 40.61
CA GLY A 56 -2.98 -2.71 39.68
C GLY A 56 -3.26 -3.65 38.51
N VAL A 57 -4.19 -4.60 38.65
CA VAL A 57 -4.59 -5.53 37.59
C VAL A 57 -5.87 -5.08 36.88
N VAL A 58 -6.88 -4.62 37.62
CA VAL A 58 -8.19 -4.24 37.06
C VAL A 58 -8.10 -2.90 36.32
N TRP A 59 -7.34 -1.93 36.82
CA TRP A 59 -7.19 -0.63 36.16
C TRP A 59 -6.73 -0.72 34.71
N PRO A 60 -5.60 -1.36 34.36
CA PRO A 60 -5.15 -1.43 32.95
C PRO A 60 -6.14 -2.20 32.06
N LEU A 61 -6.85 -3.20 32.61
CA LEU A 61 -7.88 -3.95 31.87
C LEU A 61 -9.14 -3.12 31.57
N VAL A 62 -9.49 -2.17 32.44
CA VAL A 62 -10.60 -1.25 32.19
C VAL A 62 -10.15 -0.10 31.28
N ALA A 63 -8.99 0.47 31.55
CA ALA A 63 -8.42 1.57 30.76
C ALA A 63 -8.26 1.21 29.28
N ILE A 64 -7.75 0.01 28.97
CA ILE A 64 -7.55 -0.42 27.57
C ILE A 64 -8.87 -0.62 26.79
N ARG A 65 -9.98 -0.86 27.50
CA ARG A 65 -11.30 -1.01 26.86
C ARG A 65 -11.84 0.33 26.36
N GLY A 66 -11.50 1.42 27.04
CA GLY A 66 -11.90 2.78 26.70
C GLY A 66 -11.03 3.44 25.62
N VAL A 67 -9.97 2.80 25.13
CA VAL A 67 -9.15 3.33 24.03
C VAL A 67 -9.88 3.13 22.71
N GLN A 68 -10.06 4.24 21.99
CA GLN A 68 -10.57 4.25 20.62
C GLN A 68 -9.51 4.82 19.69
N ILE A 69 -9.41 4.26 18.50
CA ILE A 69 -8.44 4.65 17.47
C ILE A 69 -9.21 4.85 16.17
N ALA A 70 -8.99 5.98 15.52
CA ALA A 70 -9.35 6.24 14.14
C ALA A 70 -8.06 6.51 13.35
N ALA A 71 -8.04 6.13 12.08
CA ALA A 71 -6.89 6.36 11.22
C ALA A 71 -7.31 6.61 9.77
N SER A 72 -6.54 7.47 9.11
CA SER A 72 -6.62 7.79 7.68
C SER A 72 -5.26 7.52 7.04
N SER A 73 -5.27 6.89 5.88
CA SER A 73 -4.06 6.58 5.11
C SER A 73 -4.18 7.16 3.70
N PRO A 74 -3.06 7.60 3.08
CA PRO A 74 -3.00 7.82 1.65
C PRO A 74 -3.46 6.59 0.87
N ARG A 75 -4.17 6.80 -0.24
CA ARG A 75 -4.75 5.73 -1.06
C ARG A 75 -3.69 4.92 -1.82
N ASP A 76 -2.60 5.54 -2.23
CA ASP A 76 -1.63 4.95 -3.15
C ASP A 76 -0.24 4.93 -2.50
N ALA A 77 0.45 3.78 -2.57
CA ALA A 77 1.81 3.62 -2.09
C ALA A 77 2.60 2.64 -2.98
N THR A 78 3.92 2.62 -2.83
CA THR A 78 4.80 1.63 -3.48
C THR A 78 5.46 0.76 -2.41
N VAL A 79 5.71 -0.51 -2.74
CA VAL A 79 6.48 -1.41 -1.88
C VAL A 79 7.83 -0.77 -1.54
N GLY A 80 8.12 -0.73 -0.25
CA GLY A 80 9.32 -0.12 0.33
C GLY A 80 9.18 1.37 0.67
N ASP A 81 8.01 1.98 0.49
CA ASP A 81 7.75 3.36 0.92
C ASP A 81 7.31 3.41 2.39
N GLU A 82 7.70 4.49 3.09
CA GLU A 82 7.21 4.81 4.43
C GLU A 82 5.94 5.67 4.32
N VAL A 83 4.78 5.03 4.54
CA VAL A 83 3.47 5.66 4.48
C VAL A 83 3.18 6.37 5.80
N GLN A 84 2.87 7.65 5.73
CA GLN A 84 2.42 8.44 6.89
C GLN A 84 0.93 8.19 7.12
N ILE A 85 0.62 7.46 8.18
CA ILE A 85 -0.75 7.17 8.59
C ILE A 85 -1.15 8.18 9.65
N GLU A 86 -2.17 8.97 9.37
CA GLU A 86 -2.75 9.87 10.35
C GLU A 86 -3.59 9.05 11.33
N VAL A 87 -3.30 9.17 12.61
CA VAL A 87 -3.93 8.41 13.68
C VAL A 87 -4.49 9.39 14.71
N SER A 88 -5.78 9.27 14.98
CA SER A 88 -6.46 9.94 16.08
C SER A 88 -6.76 8.91 17.16
N ALA A 89 -6.17 9.11 18.33
CA ALA A 89 -6.32 8.21 19.45
C ALA A 89 -6.97 8.95 20.63
N THR A 90 -8.03 8.36 21.18
CA THR A 90 -8.76 8.92 22.31
C THR A 90 -8.82 7.89 23.44
N GLY A 91 -8.37 8.29 24.63
CA GLY A 91 -8.44 7.50 25.84
C GLY A 91 -8.74 8.40 27.04
N ALA A 92 -9.70 8.00 27.87
CA ALA A 92 -10.26 8.88 28.89
C ALA A 92 -9.26 9.27 29.99
N MET A 93 -8.30 8.42 30.37
CA MET A 93 -7.53 8.60 31.61
C MET A 93 -6.15 7.89 31.65
N ALA A 94 -5.61 7.38 30.53
CA ALA A 94 -4.38 6.59 30.55
C ALA A 94 -3.33 7.11 29.57
N VAL A 95 -2.08 7.06 30.00
CA VAL A 95 -0.93 6.93 29.10
C VAL A 95 -1.01 5.54 28.50
N TYR A 96 -0.99 5.45 27.18
CA TYR A 96 -0.97 4.18 26.47
C TYR A 96 0.05 4.23 25.34
N GLU A 97 0.54 3.06 24.96
CA GLU A 97 1.45 2.92 23.82
C GLU A 97 0.67 2.27 22.69
N ILE A 98 0.87 2.77 21.47
CA ILE A 98 0.29 2.21 20.25
C ILE A 98 1.41 1.81 19.29
N ARG A 99 1.19 0.73 18.52
CA ARG A 99 1.99 0.41 17.35
C ARG A 99 1.11 -0.11 16.23
N VAL A 100 1.51 0.14 14.99
CA VAL A 100 0.91 -0.51 13.83
C VAL A 100 1.45 -1.95 13.74
N LEU A 101 0.62 -2.88 13.29
CA LEU A 101 0.98 -4.26 12.97
C LEU A 101 1.00 -4.46 11.44
N ASP A 102 1.73 -5.48 11.02
CA ASP A 102 1.85 -5.92 9.61
C ASP A 102 2.42 -4.86 8.66
N PRO A 103 3.74 -4.62 8.72
CA PRO A 103 4.72 -5.18 9.67
C PRO A 103 4.67 -4.50 11.05
N PRO A 104 5.17 -5.13 12.13
CA PRO A 104 5.17 -4.51 13.46
C PRO A 104 6.06 -3.25 13.49
N GLY A 105 5.41 -2.10 13.64
CA GLY A 105 6.06 -0.80 13.77
C GLY A 105 6.63 -0.54 15.17
N THR A 106 7.12 0.69 15.37
CA THR A 106 7.63 1.16 16.66
C THR A 106 6.50 1.51 17.62
N TRP A 107 6.76 1.35 18.92
CA TRP A 107 5.82 1.80 19.95
C TRP A 107 5.87 3.32 20.07
N VAL A 108 4.71 3.96 19.97
CA VAL A 108 4.52 5.39 20.16
C VAL A 108 3.72 5.60 21.44
N ARG A 109 4.28 6.35 22.38
CA ARG A 109 3.59 6.73 23.61
C ARG A 109 2.61 7.87 23.33
N VAL A 110 1.37 7.69 23.78
CA VAL A 110 0.28 8.65 23.63
C VAL A 110 -0.24 9.03 25.00
N ASP A 111 -0.20 10.33 25.28
CA ASP A 111 -0.71 10.91 26.51
C ASP A 111 -2.04 11.64 26.21
N GLY A 112 -3.16 11.03 26.59
CA GLY A 112 -4.51 11.59 26.40
C GLY A 112 -5.03 11.55 24.95
N PRO A 113 -6.08 12.33 24.63
CA PRO A 113 -6.60 12.48 23.27
C PRO A 113 -5.60 13.23 22.39
N THR A 114 -5.09 12.59 21.34
CA THR A 114 -4.15 13.22 20.41
C THR A 114 -4.43 12.79 18.97
N THR A 115 -4.00 13.62 18.03
CA THR A 115 -3.96 13.29 16.61
C THR A 115 -2.54 13.52 16.12
N GLY A 116 -1.98 12.57 15.39
CA GLY A 116 -0.61 12.63 14.89
C GLY A 116 -0.38 11.67 13.74
N PHE A 117 0.87 11.56 13.31
CA PHE A 117 1.27 10.69 12.21
C PHE A 117 2.13 9.55 12.73
N VAL A 118 1.90 8.35 12.19
CA VAL A 118 2.75 7.17 12.41
C VAL A 118 3.28 6.73 11.06
N SER A 119 4.61 6.60 10.95
CA SER A 119 5.25 6.04 9.76
C SER A 119 5.06 4.52 9.74
N HIS A 120 4.57 3.98 8.63
CA HIS A 120 4.37 2.55 8.44
C HIS A 120 4.95 2.09 7.11
N LEU A 121 5.70 0.98 7.14
CA LEU A 121 6.34 0.45 5.94
C LEU A 121 5.31 -0.32 5.09
N ALA A 122 5.18 0.07 3.83
CA ALA A 122 4.46 -0.73 2.83
C ALA A 122 5.36 -1.91 2.38
N ASP A 123 5.28 -3.04 3.06
CA ASP A 123 6.20 -4.17 2.87
C ASP A 123 5.82 -5.09 1.69
N THR A 124 4.53 -5.19 1.39
CA THR A 124 3.96 -6.14 0.44
C THR A 124 2.99 -5.45 -0.50
N ARG A 125 2.97 -5.90 -1.75
CA ARG A 125 2.03 -5.42 -2.77
C ARG A 125 0.63 -5.97 -2.48
N GLY A 126 -0.38 -5.15 -2.68
CA GLY A 126 -1.77 -5.58 -2.51
C GLY A 126 -2.73 -4.43 -2.26
N VAL A 127 -3.97 -4.81 -1.93
CA VAL A 127 -5.00 -3.89 -1.48
C VAL A 127 -5.28 -4.14 0.00
N PHE A 128 -5.12 -3.11 0.82
CA PHE A 128 -5.30 -3.18 2.27
C PHE A 128 -6.53 -2.37 2.67
N GLU A 129 -7.57 -3.07 3.09
CA GLU A 129 -8.83 -2.47 3.57
C GLU A 129 -8.81 -2.24 5.09
N PHE A 130 -7.93 -2.93 5.81
CA PHE A 130 -7.85 -2.89 7.25
C PHE A 130 -6.43 -2.61 7.71
N ILE A 131 -6.30 -1.85 8.78
CA ILE A 131 -5.05 -1.66 9.53
C ILE A 131 -5.22 -2.19 10.94
N ARG A 132 -4.21 -2.88 11.45
CA ARG A 132 -4.19 -3.44 12.79
C ARG A 132 -3.29 -2.59 13.68
N PHE A 133 -3.82 -2.15 14.81
CA PHE A 133 -3.06 -1.48 15.86
C PHE A 133 -2.98 -2.39 17.08
N GLU A 134 -1.81 -2.49 17.69
CA GLU A 134 -1.66 -3.04 19.03
C GLU A 134 -1.55 -1.89 20.02
N VAL A 135 -2.44 -1.91 21.00
CA VAL A 135 -2.47 -0.97 22.12
C VAL A 135 -1.96 -1.69 23.36
N ARG A 136 -1.16 -0.98 24.14
CA ARG A 136 -0.64 -1.45 25.41
C ARG A 136 -0.89 -0.41 26.50
N VAL A 137 -1.37 -0.88 27.65
CA VAL A 137 -1.55 -0.07 28.86
C VAL A 137 -0.83 -0.74 30.01
N SER A 138 0.13 -0.03 30.60
CA SER A 138 0.87 -0.50 31.77
C SER A 138 0.24 0.05 33.05
N ALA A 139 0.12 -0.80 34.08
CA ALA A 139 -0.35 -0.38 35.40
C ALA A 139 0.61 0.66 36.05
N PRO A 140 0.11 1.57 36.91
CA PRO A 140 0.95 2.57 37.60
C PRO A 140 2.12 1.98 38.41
N VAL A 141 1.94 0.80 39.00
CA VAL A 141 2.96 0.08 39.79
C VAL A 141 3.68 -0.99 38.95
N GLY A 142 3.48 -0.96 37.62
CA GLY A 142 4.05 -1.92 36.69
C GLY A 142 3.53 -3.36 36.85
N LEU A 143 2.57 -3.65 37.73
CA LEU A 143 2.11 -5.00 38.06
C LEU A 143 1.64 -5.83 36.86
N TYR A 144 0.90 -5.20 35.96
CA TYR A 144 0.22 -5.85 34.85
C TYR A 144 0.28 -4.98 33.59
N GLU A 145 0.45 -5.63 32.45
CA GLU A 145 0.40 -5.01 31.15
C GLU A 145 -0.76 -5.60 30.35
N ALA A 146 -1.78 -4.76 30.13
CA ALA A 146 -2.90 -5.11 29.29
C ALA A 146 -2.55 -4.79 27.84
N ARG A 147 -2.89 -5.71 26.92
CA ARG A 147 -2.70 -5.53 25.48
C ARG A 147 -4.01 -5.80 24.75
N ARG A 148 -4.21 -5.07 23.66
CA ARG A 148 -5.41 -5.20 22.82
C ARG A 148 -5.04 -4.94 21.38
N ILE A 149 -5.49 -5.81 20.49
CA ILE A 149 -5.43 -5.58 19.05
C ILE A 149 -6.74 -4.92 18.63
N ILE A 150 -6.63 -3.83 17.88
CA ILE A 150 -7.75 -3.11 17.27
C ILE A 150 -7.57 -3.22 15.76
N SER A 151 -8.52 -3.85 15.07
CA SER A 151 -8.55 -3.88 13.61
C SER A 151 -9.50 -2.79 13.13
N LEU A 152 -8.98 -1.85 12.36
CA LEU A 152 -9.72 -0.69 11.88
C LEU A 152 -9.88 -0.79 10.37
N ALA A 153 -11.12 -0.67 9.88
CA ALA A 153 -11.38 -0.53 8.45
C ALA A 153 -10.99 0.88 7.99
N LEU A 154 -10.21 0.97 6.91
CA LEU A 154 -9.84 2.24 6.30
C LEU A 154 -11.02 2.78 5.48
N PRO A 155 -11.30 4.09 5.52
CA PRO A 155 -12.38 4.69 4.72
C PRO A 155 -12.21 4.46 3.21
N VAL A 156 -10.96 4.40 2.76
CA VAL A 156 -10.57 4.08 1.39
C VAL A 156 -9.46 3.03 1.45
N PRO A 157 -9.55 1.92 0.69
CA PRO A 157 -8.49 0.91 0.65
C PRO A 157 -7.17 1.51 0.15
N VAL A 158 -6.07 1.07 0.76
CA VAL A 158 -4.71 1.45 0.34
C VAL A 158 -4.24 0.47 -0.71
N GLU A 159 -3.86 0.98 -1.87
CA GLU A 159 -3.36 0.24 -3.01
C GLU A 159 -1.84 0.37 -3.05
N VAL A 160 -1.13 -0.70 -2.67
CA VAL A 160 0.34 -0.76 -2.68
C VAL A 160 0.80 -1.46 -3.95
N ALA A 161 1.47 -0.71 -4.83
CA ALA A 161 2.03 -1.21 -6.08
C ALA A 161 3.48 -1.73 -5.87
N PRO A 162 3.98 -2.67 -6.68
CA PRO A 162 5.38 -3.08 -6.61
C PRO A 162 6.27 -1.95 -7.11
N ARG A 163 7.54 -1.96 -6.72
CA ARG A 163 8.52 -1.04 -7.31
C ARG A 163 8.83 -1.49 -8.75
N PRO A 164 8.62 -0.64 -9.77
CA PRO A 164 8.75 -1.05 -11.17
C PRO A 164 10.21 -1.37 -11.51
N LEU A 165 10.42 -2.41 -12.31
CA LEU A 165 11.74 -2.70 -12.90
C LEU A 165 11.98 -1.82 -14.13
N SER A 166 13.23 -1.46 -14.39
CA SER A 166 13.60 -0.79 -15.63
C SER A 166 13.54 -1.78 -16.79
N VAL A 167 12.68 -1.51 -17.77
CA VAL A 167 12.51 -2.35 -18.96
C VAL A 167 12.74 -1.49 -20.20
N GLU A 168 13.56 -1.97 -21.12
CA GLU A 168 13.65 -1.40 -22.46
C GLU A 168 12.54 -1.99 -23.33
N TRP A 169 11.71 -1.13 -23.92
CA TRP A 169 10.62 -1.55 -24.79
C TRP A 169 10.90 -1.15 -26.22
N MET A 170 10.67 -2.08 -27.14
CA MET A 170 10.73 -1.84 -28.58
C MET A 170 9.31 -1.61 -29.12
N ALA A 171 9.12 -0.50 -29.83
CA ALA A 171 7.81 -0.10 -30.30
C ALA A 171 7.17 -1.14 -31.23
N ALA A 172 5.90 -1.47 -30.98
CA ALA A 172 5.05 -2.30 -31.83
C ALA A 172 3.77 -1.54 -32.18
N GLY A 173 3.25 -1.75 -33.40
CA GLY A 173 2.02 -1.09 -33.85
C GLY A 173 0.80 -1.60 -33.10
N ALA A 174 -0.03 -0.70 -32.59
CA ALA A 174 -1.32 -1.00 -31.96
C ALA A 174 -2.48 -0.80 -32.95
N PRO A 175 -3.64 -1.45 -32.72
CA PRO A 175 -4.82 -1.23 -33.53
C PRO A 175 -5.30 0.23 -33.48
N VAL A 176 -5.70 0.77 -34.63
CA VAL A 176 -6.40 2.05 -34.73
C VAL A 176 -7.90 1.78 -34.54
N GLU A 177 -8.50 2.25 -33.44
CA GLU A 177 -9.96 2.26 -33.32
C GLU A 177 -10.55 3.41 -34.17
N MET A 178 -11.41 3.08 -35.14
CA MET A 178 -12.21 4.07 -35.86
C MET A 178 -13.23 4.68 -34.91
N GLY A 179 -12.88 5.79 -34.25
CA GLY A 179 -13.81 6.53 -33.40
C GLY A 179 -13.17 7.58 -32.50
N GLU A 180 -11.92 7.38 -32.10
CA GLU A 180 -11.12 8.39 -31.40
C GLU A 180 -10.03 8.87 -32.37
N LEU A 181 -10.23 10.06 -32.96
CA LEU A 181 -9.14 10.77 -33.62
C LEU A 181 -8.00 10.85 -32.61
N ALA A 182 -6.89 10.16 -32.90
CA ALA A 182 -5.68 10.14 -32.10
C ALA A 182 -5.08 11.55 -32.04
N LEU A 183 -5.66 12.40 -31.19
CA LEU A 183 -5.12 13.70 -30.84
C LEU A 183 -3.97 13.48 -29.85
N GLY A 184 -2.79 13.22 -30.43
CA GLY A 184 -1.52 13.66 -29.87
C GLY A 184 -0.86 12.70 -28.87
N ARG A 185 0.18 12.02 -29.35
CA ARG A 185 1.58 12.38 -29.04
C ARG A 185 2.44 11.82 -30.16
N GLY A 186 3.28 12.67 -30.72
CA GLY A 186 4.18 12.32 -31.82
C GLY A 186 5.10 11.18 -31.39
N SER A 187 4.80 9.98 -31.88
CA SER A 187 5.85 9.04 -32.24
C SER A 187 6.69 9.75 -33.30
N ASN A 188 7.98 9.96 -33.02
CA ASN A 188 8.96 10.51 -33.97
C ASN A 188 9.24 9.55 -35.14
N GLY A 189 8.33 8.62 -35.44
CA GLY A 189 8.42 7.68 -36.55
C GLY A 189 7.87 8.29 -37.82
N GLY A 190 8.77 8.87 -38.62
CA GLY A 190 8.62 9.12 -40.06
C GLY A 190 7.38 9.90 -40.50
N GLU A 191 7.55 11.15 -40.91
CA GLU A 191 6.51 11.91 -41.62
C GLU A 191 6.21 11.29 -43.00
N VAL A 192 5.39 10.22 -43.04
CA VAL A 192 4.94 9.61 -44.28
C VAL A 192 3.91 10.55 -44.92
N VAL A 193 4.25 11.05 -46.11
CA VAL A 193 3.35 11.90 -46.89
C VAL A 193 2.25 11.03 -47.48
N ARG A 194 1.03 11.18 -46.99
CA ARG A 194 -0.16 10.47 -47.46
C ARG A 194 -0.61 10.99 -48.82
N SER A 195 -0.67 12.31 -48.95
CA SER A 195 -1.15 13.01 -50.13
C SER A 195 -0.56 14.43 -50.18
N VAL A 196 -0.74 15.09 -51.32
CA VAL A 196 -0.42 16.50 -51.49
C VAL A 196 -1.71 17.21 -51.92
N ARG A 197 -2.05 18.31 -51.26
CA ARG A 197 -3.23 19.12 -51.60
C ARG A 197 -2.86 20.58 -51.88
N PRO A 198 -3.71 21.35 -52.57
CA PRO A 198 -3.52 22.79 -52.72
C PRO A 198 -3.44 23.49 -51.35
N TYR A 199 -2.55 24.46 -51.25
CA TYR A 199 -2.38 25.33 -50.09
C TYR A 199 -3.63 26.17 -49.84
N VAL A 200 -4.04 26.27 -48.59
CA VAL A 200 -5.10 27.16 -48.11
C VAL A 200 -4.49 28.14 -47.11
N VAL A 201 -4.97 29.39 -47.12
CA VAL A 201 -4.51 30.43 -46.20
C VAL A 201 -4.69 29.96 -44.76
N GLY A 202 -3.58 29.89 -44.01
CA GLY A 202 -3.53 29.35 -42.65
C GLY A 202 -2.72 28.05 -42.55
N ASP A 203 -2.39 27.39 -43.66
CA ASP A 203 -1.56 26.19 -43.65
C ASP A 203 -0.11 26.51 -43.21
N PRO A 204 0.52 25.65 -42.38
CA PRO A 204 1.89 25.86 -41.92
C PRO A 204 2.90 25.82 -43.06
N ALA A 205 3.81 26.80 -43.11
CA ALA A 205 4.84 26.88 -44.14
C ALA A 205 5.80 25.67 -44.16
N HIS A 206 6.00 24.98 -43.03
CA HIS A 206 6.87 23.79 -42.95
C HIS A 206 6.28 22.55 -43.62
N LEU A 207 4.97 22.54 -43.89
CA LEU A 207 4.31 21.45 -44.62
C LEU A 207 4.29 21.69 -46.14
N VAL A 208 4.83 22.81 -46.63
CA VAL A 208 4.90 23.10 -48.07
C VAL A 208 5.84 22.14 -48.77
N HIS A 209 5.34 21.43 -49.79
CA HIS A 209 6.15 20.52 -50.58
C HIS A 209 6.87 21.28 -51.71
N TRP A 210 7.99 21.93 -51.39
CA TRP A 210 8.76 22.73 -52.35
C TRP A 210 9.04 22.04 -53.70
N PRO A 211 9.40 20.74 -53.75
CA PRO A 211 9.64 20.07 -55.03
C PRO A 211 8.40 19.90 -55.92
N SER A 212 7.19 19.84 -55.35
CA SER A 212 5.95 19.80 -56.14
C SER A 212 5.46 21.20 -56.45
N THR A 213 5.60 22.14 -55.51
CA THR A 213 5.33 23.55 -55.72
C THR A 213 6.18 24.12 -56.86
N ALA A 214 7.46 23.74 -56.96
CA ALA A 214 8.35 24.21 -58.03
C ALA A 214 7.96 23.71 -59.43
N ARG A 215 7.20 22.61 -59.52
CA ARG A 215 6.70 22.03 -60.78
C ARG A 215 5.23 22.33 -61.05
N SER A 216 4.55 22.95 -60.10
CA SER A 216 3.14 23.34 -60.15
C SER A 216 3.03 24.86 -60.26
N THR A 217 1.94 25.37 -60.81
CA THR A 217 1.62 26.81 -60.79
C THR A 217 0.99 27.25 -59.46
N THR A 218 0.76 26.30 -58.55
CA THR A 218 0.10 26.52 -57.25
C THR A 218 0.92 25.94 -56.11
N LEU A 219 0.85 26.59 -54.95
CA LEU A 219 1.52 26.15 -53.74
C LEU A 219 0.79 24.93 -53.19
N VAL A 220 1.54 23.89 -52.83
CA VAL A 220 0.96 22.63 -52.36
C VAL A 220 1.56 22.20 -51.02
N VAL A 221 0.72 21.56 -50.20
CA VAL A 221 1.00 21.18 -48.82
C VAL A 221 0.94 19.66 -48.68
N ARG A 222 1.89 19.09 -47.93
CA ARG A 222 1.93 17.68 -47.55
C ARG A 222 0.82 17.40 -46.54
N GLU A 223 -0.06 16.46 -46.86
CA GLU A 223 -0.89 15.81 -45.86
C GLU A 223 -0.10 14.65 -45.29
N LEU A 224 0.25 14.75 -44.01
CA LEU A 224 0.97 13.71 -43.30
C LEU A 224 -0.04 12.68 -42.80
N ASP A 225 0.28 11.40 -42.96
CA ASP A 225 -0.47 10.37 -42.24
C ASP A 225 -0.18 10.53 -40.73
N PRO A 226 -1.18 10.49 -39.84
CA PRO A 226 -0.90 10.47 -38.41
C PRO A 226 -0.01 9.26 -38.11
N PRO A 227 1.00 9.40 -37.23
CA PRO A 227 1.87 8.29 -36.88
C PRO A 227 1.01 7.13 -36.38
N ALA A 228 1.30 5.93 -36.89
CA ALA A 228 0.58 4.73 -36.47
C ALA A 228 0.63 4.62 -34.93
N PRO A 229 -0.50 4.42 -34.25
CA PRO A 229 -0.49 4.27 -32.81
C PRO A 229 0.40 3.08 -32.46
N ILE A 230 1.25 3.26 -31.47
CA ILE A 230 2.09 2.19 -30.92
C ILE A 230 1.50 1.77 -29.59
N GLY A 231 1.65 0.50 -29.23
CA GLY A 231 1.10 0.02 -27.97
C GLY A 231 1.30 -1.47 -27.77
N GLN A 232 0.91 -1.92 -26.58
CA GLN A 232 1.16 -3.27 -26.11
C GLN A 232 0.05 -3.73 -25.18
N ALA A 233 -0.51 -4.92 -25.43
CA ALA A 233 -1.25 -5.66 -24.44
C ALA A 233 -0.26 -6.46 -23.60
N ILE A 234 -0.26 -6.24 -22.28
CA ILE A 234 0.57 -6.96 -21.33
C ILE A 234 -0.35 -7.86 -20.51
N VAL A 235 -0.13 -9.16 -20.61
CA VAL A 235 -0.86 -10.18 -19.85
C VAL A 235 0.04 -10.62 -18.71
N LEU A 236 -0.41 -10.36 -17.48
CA LEU A 236 0.28 -10.78 -16.26
C LEU A 236 -0.39 -12.02 -15.69
N ASP A 237 0.25 -13.18 -15.86
CA ASP A 237 -0.18 -14.45 -15.27
C ASP A 237 0.69 -14.78 -14.04
N LEU A 238 0.11 -14.70 -12.85
CA LEU A 238 0.81 -14.99 -11.60
C LEU A 238 0.74 -16.46 -11.17
N ARG A 239 0.04 -17.33 -11.92
CA ARG A 239 -0.25 -18.70 -11.47
C ARG A 239 0.97 -19.61 -11.38
N ASN A 240 1.94 -19.44 -12.29
CA ASN A 240 3.11 -20.32 -12.40
C ASN A 240 4.40 -19.70 -11.87
N LEU A 241 4.35 -18.46 -11.37
CA LEU A 241 5.54 -17.72 -10.95
C LEU A 241 6.06 -18.11 -9.57
N GLY A 242 5.26 -18.73 -8.70
CA GLY A 242 5.70 -19.14 -7.36
C GLY A 242 6.28 -17.95 -6.56
N GLU A 243 7.54 -18.05 -6.14
CA GLU A 243 8.24 -16.98 -5.40
C GLU A 243 8.51 -15.73 -6.26
N ASP A 244 8.53 -15.86 -7.59
CA ASP A 244 8.80 -14.77 -8.54
C ASP A 244 7.56 -13.93 -8.86
N CYS A 245 6.42 -14.14 -8.18
CA CYS A 245 5.20 -13.36 -8.43
C CYS A 245 5.43 -11.85 -8.32
N GLU A 246 6.18 -11.41 -7.31
CA GLU A 246 6.46 -9.99 -7.09
C GLU A 246 7.44 -9.44 -8.12
N SER A 247 8.42 -10.23 -8.55
CA SER A 247 9.34 -9.88 -9.65
C SER A 247 8.57 -9.76 -10.98
N GLY A 248 7.65 -10.68 -11.26
CA GLY A 248 6.79 -10.64 -12.44
C GLY A 248 5.85 -9.43 -12.46
N ALA A 249 5.24 -9.10 -11.32
CA ALA A 249 4.42 -7.91 -11.16
C ALA A 249 5.24 -6.62 -11.34
N ALA A 250 6.45 -6.56 -10.77
CA ALA A 250 7.38 -5.44 -10.93
C ALA A 250 7.87 -5.28 -12.38
N TYR A 251 8.12 -6.39 -13.09
CA TYR A 251 8.46 -6.40 -14.51
C TYR A 251 7.30 -5.92 -15.37
N ALA A 252 6.08 -6.40 -15.13
CA ALA A 252 4.88 -5.96 -15.84
C ALA A 252 4.61 -4.46 -15.66
N LEU A 253 4.80 -3.94 -14.45
CA LEU A 253 4.68 -2.51 -14.19
C LEU A 253 5.78 -1.71 -14.89
N GLY A 254 7.02 -2.21 -14.89
CA GLY A 254 8.15 -1.67 -15.63
C GLY A 254 7.91 -1.57 -17.13
N ALA A 255 7.45 -2.67 -17.75
CA ALA A 255 7.08 -2.73 -19.16
C ALA A 255 5.95 -1.74 -19.48
N THR A 256 4.93 -1.66 -18.63
CA THR A 256 3.85 -0.66 -18.76
C THR A 256 4.40 0.77 -18.76
N TYR A 257 5.31 1.07 -17.85
CA TYR A 257 5.94 2.38 -17.76
C TYR A 257 6.77 2.72 -19.00
N ALA A 258 7.48 1.74 -19.56
CA ALA A 258 8.28 1.91 -20.76
C ALA A 258 7.40 2.26 -21.97
N VAL A 259 6.29 1.53 -22.16
CA VAL A 259 5.33 1.82 -23.24
C VAL A 259 4.69 3.21 -23.08
N LEU A 260 4.23 3.54 -21.86
CA LEU A 260 3.64 4.85 -21.57
C LEU A 260 4.65 6.00 -21.75
N ALA A 261 5.92 5.79 -21.40
CA ALA A 261 6.98 6.79 -21.57
C ALA A 261 7.28 7.05 -23.06
N ALA A 262 7.16 6.02 -23.90
CA ALA A 262 7.26 6.13 -25.36
C ALA A 262 6.01 6.75 -26.02
N GLY A 263 4.97 7.09 -25.25
CA GLY A 263 3.71 7.65 -25.76
C GLY A 263 2.78 6.61 -26.37
N GLY A 264 3.05 5.32 -26.15
CA GLY A 264 2.20 4.23 -26.61
C GLY A 264 1.01 3.95 -25.69
N GLU A 265 0.02 3.24 -26.22
CA GLU A 265 -1.12 2.75 -25.45
C GLU A 265 -0.82 1.40 -24.81
N VAL A 266 -1.32 1.18 -23.59
CA VAL A 266 -1.17 -0.10 -22.88
C VAL A 266 -2.52 -0.66 -22.50
N VAL A 267 -2.75 -1.93 -22.79
CA VAL A 267 -3.81 -2.72 -22.17
C VAL A 267 -3.18 -3.65 -21.15
N LEU A 268 -3.56 -3.51 -19.88
CA LEU A 268 -3.15 -4.44 -18.84
C LEU A 268 -4.23 -5.51 -18.66
N CYS A 269 -3.82 -6.77 -18.78
CA CYS A 269 -4.66 -7.92 -18.59
C CYS A 269 -4.19 -8.68 -17.34
N THR A 270 -4.96 -8.59 -16.28
CA THR A 270 -4.61 -9.07 -14.93
C THR A 270 -5.75 -9.92 -14.37
N ALA A 271 -5.43 -10.81 -13.43
CA ALA A 271 -6.44 -11.42 -12.58
C ALA A 271 -6.65 -10.50 -11.37
N GLU A 272 -7.87 -10.05 -11.10
CA GLU A 272 -8.23 -9.33 -9.88
C GLU A 272 -9.14 -10.21 -9.01
N SER A 273 -9.37 -9.83 -7.75
CA SER A 273 -10.22 -10.62 -6.83
C SER A 273 -11.66 -10.83 -7.34
N ALA A 274 -12.17 -9.90 -8.13
CA ALA A 274 -13.49 -9.98 -8.76
C ALA A 274 -13.50 -10.79 -10.07
N GLY A 275 -12.34 -11.20 -10.58
CA GLY A 275 -12.19 -11.96 -11.82
C GLY A 275 -11.16 -11.40 -12.80
N PRO A 276 -11.06 -11.97 -14.00
CA PRO A 276 -10.15 -11.51 -15.05
C PRO A 276 -10.56 -10.11 -15.56
N VAL A 277 -9.59 -9.22 -15.69
CA VAL A 277 -9.82 -7.85 -16.17
C VAL A 277 -8.80 -7.49 -17.24
N SER A 278 -9.28 -7.03 -18.40
CA SER A 278 -8.47 -6.40 -19.46
C SER A 278 -8.94 -4.97 -19.68
N ALA A 279 -8.07 -3.99 -19.47
CA ALA A 279 -8.44 -2.60 -19.69
C ALA A 279 -7.24 -1.73 -20.06
N ARG A 280 -7.52 -0.65 -20.81
CA ARG A 280 -6.51 0.36 -21.13
C ARG A 280 -6.08 1.11 -19.88
N VAL A 281 -4.79 1.37 -19.80
CA VAL A 281 -4.18 2.16 -18.73
C VAL A 281 -3.52 3.38 -19.37
N ARG A 282 -3.96 4.57 -18.94
CA ARG A 282 -3.54 5.84 -19.53
C ARG A 282 -2.49 6.59 -18.70
N SER A 283 -2.20 6.12 -17.48
CA SER A 283 -1.29 6.78 -16.55
C SER A 283 -0.54 5.80 -15.67
N ARG A 284 0.63 6.22 -15.18
CA ARG A 284 1.42 5.44 -14.21
C ARG A 284 0.64 5.11 -12.95
N LEU A 285 -0.16 6.05 -12.46
CA LEU A 285 -1.03 5.83 -11.30
C LEU A 285 -2.08 4.76 -11.57
N GLY A 286 -2.72 4.79 -12.75
CA GLY A 286 -3.67 3.74 -13.16
C GLY A 286 -3.01 2.36 -13.26
N ALA A 287 -1.76 2.31 -13.71
CA ALA A 287 -0.97 1.08 -13.77
C ALA A 287 -0.66 0.55 -12.36
N ASN A 288 -0.18 1.41 -11.47
CA ASN A 288 0.12 1.08 -10.08
C ASN A 288 -1.08 0.45 -9.39
N ARG A 289 -2.22 1.13 -9.45
CA ARG A 289 -3.48 0.68 -8.87
C ARG A 289 -3.92 -0.69 -9.38
N ARG A 290 -3.75 -0.94 -10.68
CA ARG A 290 -4.15 -2.21 -11.28
C ARG A 290 -3.20 -3.35 -10.91
N ILE A 291 -1.89 -3.11 -10.94
CA ILE A 291 -0.91 -4.11 -10.52
C ILE A 291 -0.99 -4.36 -9.00
N ALA A 292 -1.36 -3.36 -8.18
CA ALA A 292 -1.67 -3.55 -6.76
C ALA A 292 -2.87 -4.50 -6.55
N ARG A 293 -3.90 -4.40 -7.40
CA ARG A 293 -5.08 -5.30 -7.39
C ARG A 293 -4.82 -6.70 -7.98
N ALA A 294 -3.72 -6.91 -8.68
CA ALA A 294 -3.44 -8.18 -9.34
C ALA A 294 -3.25 -9.30 -8.31
N VAL A 295 -3.95 -10.42 -8.48
CA VAL A 295 -3.86 -11.60 -7.61
C VAL A 295 -3.51 -12.83 -8.43
N VAL A 296 -3.19 -13.94 -7.76
CA VAL A 296 -3.01 -15.23 -8.42
C VAL A 296 -4.36 -15.72 -8.92
N GLY A 297 -4.53 -15.83 -10.24
CA GLY A 297 -5.78 -16.22 -10.88
C GLY A 297 -5.69 -16.21 -12.40
N GLU A 298 -6.80 -16.52 -13.07
CA GLU A 298 -6.86 -16.47 -14.53
C GLU A 298 -6.82 -15.00 -15.01
N PRO A 299 -5.82 -14.60 -15.82
CA PRO A 299 -5.71 -13.22 -16.27
C PRO A 299 -6.75 -12.88 -17.34
N GLY A 300 -7.02 -11.58 -17.50
CA GLY A 300 -7.80 -11.08 -18.62
C GLY A 300 -7.22 -11.49 -19.98
N VAL A 301 -8.09 -11.57 -20.99
CA VAL A 301 -7.69 -11.86 -22.37
C VAL A 301 -7.27 -10.57 -23.06
N ALA A 302 -6.12 -10.57 -23.74
CA ALA A 302 -5.69 -9.45 -24.56
C ALA A 302 -6.69 -9.17 -25.69
N PRO A 303 -7.04 -7.90 -25.98
CA PRO A 303 -7.93 -7.59 -27.10
C PRO A 303 -7.34 -8.05 -28.43
N PRO A 304 -8.18 -8.44 -29.41
CA PRO A 304 -7.70 -8.93 -30.70
C PRO A 304 -6.85 -7.86 -31.41
N ASN A 305 -5.86 -8.32 -32.17
CA ASN A 305 -4.93 -7.50 -32.96
C ASN A 305 -3.98 -6.58 -32.17
N TRP A 306 -3.98 -6.65 -30.83
CA TRP A 306 -2.93 -6.01 -30.05
C TRP A 306 -1.64 -6.84 -30.09
N PRO A 307 -0.46 -6.22 -30.19
CA PRO A 307 0.79 -6.90 -29.82
C PRO A 307 0.63 -7.40 -28.39
N VAL A 308 0.92 -8.68 -28.14
CA VAL A 308 0.77 -9.29 -26.81
C VAL A 308 2.14 -9.66 -26.25
N VAL A 309 2.38 -9.32 -24.99
CA VAL A 309 3.49 -9.82 -24.18
C VAL A 309 2.88 -10.53 -22.98
N GLU A 310 3.22 -11.80 -22.81
CA GLU A 310 2.78 -12.62 -21.69
C GLU A 310 3.92 -12.71 -20.67
N ILE A 311 3.62 -12.44 -19.41
CA ILE A 311 4.55 -12.50 -18.29
C ILE A 311 4.06 -13.59 -17.34
N GLY A 312 4.91 -14.57 -17.04
CA GLY A 312 4.63 -15.65 -16.10
C GLY A 312 3.91 -16.88 -16.67
N ARG A 313 3.94 -17.04 -18.00
CA ARG A 313 3.51 -18.26 -18.68
C ARG A 313 4.65 -19.24 -18.87
#